data_AF-A0A5A7SFU9-F1
#
_entry.id   AF-A0A5A7SFU9-F1
#
_cell.length_a   1.000
_cell.length_b   1.000
_cell.length_c   1.000
_cell.angle_alpha   90.00
_cell.angle_beta   90.00
_cell.angle_gamma   90.00
#
_symmetry.space_group_name_H-M   'P 1'
#
loop_
_entity.id
_entity.type
_entity.pdbx_description
1 polymer ?
#
loop_
_entity_poly.entity_id
_entity_poly.type
_entity_poly.pdbx_seq_one_letter_code
_entity_poly.pdbx_strand_id
1 'polypeptide(L)'
;MADRGFTPTQLAARAAYLLRGNDLGTMTSAAPRLYPHMWSWDAAFVSVGLAPLSVERAVVELDTLLSAQWTNGMIPHIVFANGVDGYFPGPSRWNCRELAAHAPIGPDTSGITQPPVHAIALQRILDHSRRHGRTTRAVAEEFLDRRWPDLVRWHRWLAHARDPKETGRITLYHGWESGMDNSPRWDRAYANVIPGELPPYQRADTDVVTDPSQRPSNGEYDRYLWLLEEMRTARYDDYQLASTMSFAVEDVFVSAIFSLACEVLANIGEEHSMPNADVRDLHAWGEKFRKGVVATTDPRSGAARDFDTRADRWISTETLAMFAPLLCGGLSRDAERSLLRIFEGPRFCGHPDLRYALPPSTSPVSKYFRPREYWRGPVWPVMSWLFSWAFARRGWAERALILKAEGLRQASDGSFAEYYEPFTGAPLGSMQQSWTAASVLDWLG
;
A
#
# COMPACT_ATOMS: atom_id res chain seq x y z
N MET A 1 9.59 36.90 1.70
CA MET A 1 8.13 36.78 1.93
C MET A 1 7.89 35.37 2.43
N ALA A 2 7.18 35.18 3.54
CA ALA A 2 6.87 33.84 4.03
C ALA A 2 6.00 33.14 2.98
N ASP A 3 6.51 32.07 2.38
CA ASP A 3 5.74 31.24 1.47
C ASP A 3 4.58 30.62 2.26
N ARG A 4 3.36 31.10 2.00
CA ARG A 4 2.17 30.71 2.78
C ARG A 4 1.54 29.41 2.28
N GLY A 5 2.14 28.75 1.28
CA GLY A 5 1.54 27.61 0.59
C GLY A 5 0.24 28.00 -0.14
N PHE A 6 -0.43 27.00 -0.71
CA PHE A 6 -1.75 27.15 -1.32
C PHE A 6 -2.86 27.14 -0.27
N THR A 7 -3.92 27.92 -0.51
CA THR A 7 -5.14 27.83 0.31
C THR A 7 -5.81 26.44 0.14
N PRO A 8 -6.69 26.01 1.06
CA PRO A 8 -7.39 24.73 0.91
C PRO A 8 -8.13 24.57 -0.43
N THR A 9 -8.79 25.62 -0.92
CA THR A 9 -9.49 25.59 -2.22
C THR A 9 -8.53 25.51 -3.40
N GLN A 10 -7.41 26.24 -3.37
CA GLN A 10 -6.37 26.14 -4.40
C GLN A 10 -5.71 24.77 -4.41
N LEU A 11 -5.45 24.22 -3.23
CA LEU A 11 -4.81 22.91 -3.06
C LEU A 11 -5.72 21.78 -3.55
N ALA A 12 -7.00 21.78 -3.19
CA ALA A 12 -7.99 20.83 -3.70
C ALA A 12 -8.13 20.91 -5.23
N ALA A 13 -8.21 22.12 -5.80
CA ALA A 13 -8.30 22.30 -7.24
C ALA A 13 -7.05 21.75 -7.98
N ARG A 14 -5.86 21.99 -7.43
CA ARG A 14 -4.61 21.45 -7.99
C ARG A 14 -4.53 19.92 -7.87
N ALA A 15 -4.99 19.36 -6.75
CA ALA A 15 -5.03 17.92 -6.56
C ALA A 15 -5.99 17.23 -7.56
N ALA A 16 -7.18 17.79 -7.77
CA ALA A 16 -8.12 17.31 -8.77
C ALA A 16 -7.55 17.43 -10.20
N TYR A 17 -6.90 18.55 -10.51
CA TYR A 17 -6.24 18.77 -11.80
C TYR A 17 -5.14 17.74 -12.06
N LEU A 18 -4.32 17.43 -11.04
CA LEU A 18 -3.28 16.41 -11.10
C LEU A 18 -3.86 15.02 -11.38
N LEU A 19 -4.86 14.58 -10.58
CA LEU A 19 -5.47 13.25 -10.80
C LEU A 19 -6.04 13.14 -12.22
N ARG A 20 -6.70 14.19 -12.71
CA ARG A 20 -7.21 14.19 -14.09
C ARG A 20 -6.10 14.19 -15.13
N GLY A 21 -4.96 14.83 -14.85
CA GLY A 21 -3.78 14.84 -15.73
C GLY A 21 -3.08 13.49 -15.83
N ASN A 22 -3.14 12.68 -14.78
CA ASN A 22 -2.56 11.33 -14.74
C ASN A 22 -3.51 10.23 -15.24
N ASP A 23 -4.77 10.58 -15.54
CA ASP A 23 -5.79 9.67 -16.07
C ASP A 23 -5.55 9.35 -17.56
N LEU A 24 -5.26 8.08 -17.84
CA LEU A 24 -5.00 7.54 -19.18
C LEU A 24 -6.29 7.08 -19.91
N GLY A 25 -7.45 7.33 -19.31
CA GLY A 25 -8.77 6.97 -19.84
C GLY A 25 -9.57 6.19 -18.80
N THR A 26 -9.20 4.94 -18.55
CA THR A 26 -9.86 4.06 -17.56
C THR A 26 -8.97 3.70 -16.37
N MET A 27 -7.67 3.99 -16.46
CA MET A 27 -6.70 3.83 -15.38
C MET A 27 -5.93 5.12 -15.16
N THR A 28 -5.52 5.36 -13.92
CA THR A 28 -4.68 6.50 -13.57
C THR A 28 -3.26 6.03 -13.30
N SER A 29 -2.28 6.68 -13.93
CA SER A 29 -0.87 6.43 -13.63
C SER A 29 -0.55 6.83 -12.19
N ALA A 30 0.32 6.09 -11.50
CA ALA A 30 0.72 6.44 -10.14
C ALA A 30 1.55 7.75 -10.10
N ALA A 31 2.33 8.01 -11.15
CA ALA A 31 3.01 9.28 -11.39
C ALA A 31 3.24 9.52 -12.89
N PRO A 32 3.41 10.79 -13.34
CA PRO A 32 3.45 11.12 -14.77
C PRO A 32 4.59 10.45 -15.56
N ARG A 33 5.74 10.19 -14.91
CA ARG A 33 6.94 9.63 -15.57
C ARG A 33 7.53 8.44 -14.84
N LEU A 34 7.73 8.52 -13.52
CA LEU A 34 8.40 7.47 -12.76
C LEU A 34 7.57 6.18 -12.71
N TYR A 35 6.24 6.32 -12.67
CA TYR A 35 5.29 5.23 -12.54
C TYR A 35 4.14 5.38 -13.54
N PRO A 36 4.39 5.23 -14.86
CA PRO A 36 3.47 5.56 -15.95
C PRO A 36 2.40 4.47 -16.20
N HIS A 37 2.08 3.69 -15.17
CA HIS A 37 1.15 2.56 -15.20
C HIS A 37 0.26 2.59 -13.94
N MET A 38 -0.69 1.67 -13.85
CA MET A 38 -1.55 1.52 -12.68
C MET A 38 -0.88 0.59 -11.66
N TRP A 39 -0.68 1.08 -10.44
CA TRP A 39 -0.29 0.25 -9.29
C TRP A 39 -1.52 -0.12 -8.45
N SER A 40 -1.55 -1.33 -7.90
CA SER A 40 -2.73 -1.90 -7.23
C SER A 40 -3.22 -1.07 -6.04
N TRP A 41 -2.33 -0.78 -5.09
CA TRP A 41 -2.74 0.03 -3.93
C TRP A 41 -2.88 1.51 -4.27
N ASP A 42 -2.08 2.06 -5.20
CA ASP A 42 -2.20 3.42 -5.71
C ASP A 42 -3.58 3.63 -6.33
N ALA A 43 -4.06 2.68 -7.14
CA ALA A 43 -5.40 2.71 -7.74
C ALA A 43 -6.51 2.79 -6.68
N ALA A 44 -6.36 2.05 -5.57
CA ALA A 44 -7.30 2.16 -4.45
C ALA A 44 -7.29 3.56 -3.83
N PHE A 45 -6.11 4.15 -3.59
CA PHE A 45 -6.03 5.53 -3.10
C PHE A 45 -6.54 6.54 -4.14
N VAL A 46 -6.27 6.35 -5.42
CA VAL A 46 -6.80 7.17 -6.50
C VAL A 46 -8.33 7.13 -6.50
N SER A 47 -8.95 5.95 -6.36
CA SER A 47 -10.40 5.81 -6.21
C SER A 47 -10.95 6.59 -5.02
N VAL A 48 -10.23 6.61 -3.88
CA VAL A 48 -10.58 7.45 -2.73
C VAL A 48 -10.57 8.94 -3.11
N GLY A 49 -9.53 9.41 -3.80
CA GLY A 49 -9.42 10.81 -4.24
C GLY A 49 -10.42 11.19 -5.34
N LEU A 50 -10.83 10.23 -6.18
CA LEU A 50 -11.82 10.41 -7.22
C LEU A 50 -13.25 10.41 -6.68
N ALA A 51 -13.54 9.70 -5.58
CA ALA A 51 -14.88 9.60 -5.01
C ALA A 51 -15.57 10.97 -4.72
N PRO A 52 -14.89 12.00 -4.19
CA PRO A 52 -15.48 13.34 -4.05
C PRO A 52 -15.64 14.10 -5.38
N LEU A 53 -14.96 13.68 -6.46
CA LEU A 53 -14.99 14.34 -7.77
C LEU A 53 -16.01 13.70 -8.72
N SER A 54 -15.99 12.37 -8.80
CA SER A 54 -16.87 11.55 -9.62
C SER A 54 -16.86 10.11 -9.12
N VAL A 55 -17.96 9.69 -8.50
CA VAL A 55 -18.19 8.30 -8.07
C VAL A 55 -18.09 7.33 -9.26
N GLU A 56 -18.62 7.71 -10.42
CA GLU A 56 -18.52 6.91 -11.65
C GLU A 56 -17.06 6.65 -12.04
N ARG A 57 -16.21 7.69 -12.05
CA ARG A 57 -14.80 7.53 -12.41
C ARG A 57 -14.01 6.76 -11.34
N ALA A 58 -14.36 6.93 -10.06
CA ALA A 58 -13.76 6.17 -8.96
C ALA A 58 -14.07 4.66 -9.07
N VAL A 59 -15.31 4.33 -9.47
CA VAL A 59 -15.74 2.97 -9.80
C VAL A 59 -14.95 2.42 -10.99
N VAL A 60 -14.81 3.18 -12.09
CA VAL A 60 -14.06 2.76 -13.28
C VAL A 60 -12.60 2.40 -12.96
N GLU A 61 -11.96 3.12 -12.03
CA GLU A 61 -10.58 2.82 -11.61
C GLU A 61 -10.48 1.43 -10.96
N LEU A 62 -11.37 1.12 -9.99
CA LEU A 62 -11.40 -0.22 -9.37
C LEU A 62 -11.85 -1.30 -10.35
N ASP A 63 -12.80 -0.99 -11.24
CA ASP A 63 -13.29 -1.91 -12.27
C ASP A 63 -12.15 -2.31 -13.22
N THR A 64 -11.30 -1.35 -13.58
CA THR A 64 -10.11 -1.57 -14.41
C THR A 64 -9.07 -2.42 -13.69
N LEU A 65 -8.78 -2.14 -12.42
CA LEU A 65 -7.87 -2.97 -11.63
C LEU A 65 -8.38 -4.42 -11.49
N LEU A 66 -9.66 -4.61 -11.17
CA LEU A 66 -10.28 -5.92 -11.00
C LEU A 66 -10.41 -6.70 -12.32
N SER A 67 -10.46 -6.00 -13.47
CA SER A 67 -10.38 -6.65 -14.78
C SER A 67 -9.02 -7.34 -15.04
N ALA A 68 -7.98 -6.90 -14.34
CA ALA A 68 -6.64 -7.47 -14.41
C ALA A 68 -6.37 -8.53 -13.31
N GLN A 69 -7.39 -8.86 -12.48
CA GLN A 69 -7.28 -9.90 -11.47
C GLN A 69 -6.97 -11.25 -12.13
N TRP A 70 -6.01 -11.97 -11.57
CA TRP A 70 -5.66 -13.31 -12.00
C TRP A 70 -6.77 -14.30 -11.69
N THR A 71 -6.82 -15.42 -12.43
CA THR A 71 -7.90 -16.41 -12.29
C THR A 71 -7.91 -17.13 -10.94
N ASN A 72 -6.78 -17.16 -10.22
CA ASN A 72 -6.67 -17.66 -8.84
C ASN A 72 -7.14 -16.64 -7.78
N GLY A 73 -7.45 -15.40 -8.17
CA GLY A 73 -7.90 -14.32 -7.28
C GLY A 73 -6.83 -13.28 -6.95
N MET A 74 -5.55 -13.48 -7.31
CA MET A 74 -4.50 -12.48 -7.06
C MET A 74 -4.80 -11.17 -7.82
N ILE A 75 -4.76 -10.04 -7.12
CA ILE A 75 -4.64 -8.74 -7.76
C ILE A 75 -3.14 -8.44 -7.93
N PRO A 76 -2.63 -8.32 -9.18
CA PRO A 76 -1.21 -8.04 -9.41
C PRO A 76 -0.89 -6.59 -9.05
N HIS A 77 0.36 -6.32 -8.62
CA HIS A 77 0.74 -4.99 -8.16
C HIS A 77 0.84 -3.94 -9.27
N ILE A 78 1.09 -4.35 -10.53
CA ILE A 78 1.09 -3.46 -11.69
C ILE A 78 0.16 -4.00 -12.77
N VAL A 79 -0.67 -3.11 -13.31
CA VAL A 79 -1.39 -3.27 -14.57
C VAL A 79 -0.76 -2.33 -15.59
N PHE A 80 -0.13 -2.89 -16.61
CA PHE A 80 0.63 -2.12 -17.58
C PHE A 80 -0.29 -1.41 -18.58
N ALA A 81 -0.02 -0.13 -18.83
CA ALA A 81 -0.72 0.65 -19.84
C ALA A 81 -0.25 0.24 -21.25
N ASN A 82 -1.20 0.04 -22.17
CA ASN A 82 -0.89 -0.41 -23.53
C ASN A 82 0.00 0.61 -24.27
N GLY A 83 1.13 0.15 -24.82
CA GLY A 83 2.04 0.97 -25.63
C GLY A 83 2.81 2.03 -24.85
N VAL A 84 2.88 1.92 -23.53
CA VAL A 84 3.63 2.84 -22.67
C VAL A 84 4.93 2.17 -22.20
N ASP A 85 6.06 2.80 -22.49
CA ASP A 85 7.39 2.43 -21.99
C ASP A 85 7.84 3.40 -20.87
N GLY A 86 9.09 3.23 -20.40
CA GLY A 86 9.70 4.15 -19.43
C GLY A 86 9.72 3.66 -17.99
N TYR A 87 9.20 2.44 -17.73
CA TYR A 87 9.32 1.74 -16.46
C TYR A 87 10.06 0.41 -16.62
N PHE A 88 10.92 0.10 -15.65
CA PHE A 88 11.60 -1.19 -15.56
C PHE A 88 11.53 -1.72 -14.12
N PRO A 89 11.16 -3.01 -13.91
CA PRO A 89 10.89 -4.05 -14.91
C PRO A 89 9.51 -3.95 -15.59
N GLY A 90 9.51 -3.86 -16.93
CA GLY A 90 8.31 -3.82 -17.76
C GLY A 90 7.70 -5.21 -18.09
N PRO A 91 6.62 -5.27 -18.88
CA PRO A 91 5.87 -6.50 -19.16
C PRO A 91 6.73 -7.67 -19.64
N SER A 92 7.69 -7.39 -20.53
CA SER A 92 8.59 -8.39 -21.11
C SER A 92 9.54 -9.03 -20.07
N ARG A 93 9.92 -8.28 -19.03
CA ARG A 93 10.77 -8.81 -17.96
C ARG A 93 10.00 -9.72 -17.02
N TRP A 94 8.74 -9.38 -16.72
CA TRP A 94 7.84 -10.24 -15.96
C TRP A 94 7.45 -11.49 -16.75
N ASN A 95 7.13 -11.31 -18.04
CA ASN A 95 6.66 -12.35 -18.94
C ASN A 95 5.49 -13.20 -18.38
N CYS A 96 4.60 -12.58 -17.61
CA CYS A 96 3.48 -13.30 -16.97
C CYS A 96 2.50 -13.86 -17.99
N ARG A 97 2.26 -13.17 -19.11
CA ARG A 97 1.35 -13.62 -20.18
C ARG A 97 1.73 -14.99 -20.73
N GLU A 98 3.02 -15.30 -20.85
CA GLU A 98 3.49 -16.58 -21.39
C GLU A 98 3.75 -17.63 -20.29
N LEU A 99 4.21 -17.18 -19.12
CA LEU A 99 4.68 -18.09 -18.07
C LEU A 99 3.59 -18.44 -17.05
N ALA A 100 2.78 -17.47 -16.64
CA ALA A 100 1.86 -17.63 -15.53
C ALA A 100 0.50 -18.16 -16.00
N ALA A 101 0.13 -19.36 -15.54
CA ALA A 101 -1.14 -19.99 -15.93
C ALA A 101 -2.38 -19.19 -15.48
N HIS A 102 -2.24 -18.38 -14.43
CA HIS A 102 -3.33 -17.61 -13.84
C HIS A 102 -3.39 -16.16 -14.31
N ALA A 103 -2.40 -15.66 -15.06
CA ALA A 103 -2.43 -14.30 -15.59
C ALA A 103 -3.66 -14.07 -16.49
N PRO A 104 -4.23 -12.85 -16.49
CA PRO A 104 -5.34 -12.53 -17.38
C PRO A 104 -4.90 -12.60 -18.85
N ILE A 105 -5.85 -12.87 -19.76
CA ILE A 105 -5.60 -12.86 -21.22
C ILE A 105 -5.15 -11.47 -21.69
N GLY A 106 -5.60 -10.42 -21.00
CA GLY A 106 -5.15 -9.04 -21.12
C GLY A 106 -5.89 -8.20 -20.09
N PRO A 107 -5.32 -7.10 -19.58
CA PRO A 107 -4.03 -6.45 -19.91
C PRO A 107 -2.79 -7.22 -19.43
N ASP A 108 -1.58 -6.76 -19.82
CA ASP A 108 -0.34 -7.27 -19.23
C ASP A 108 -0.23 -6.83 -17.76
N THR A 109 0.27 -7.74 -16.92
CA THR A 109 0.41 -7.50 -15.48
C THR A 109 1.75 -8.00 -14.97
N SER A 110 2.18 -7.46 -13.83
CA SER A 110 3.28 -8.04 -13.05
C SER A 110 2.90 -9.40 -12.43
N GLY A 111 3.87 -10.13 -11.89
CA GLY A 111 3.66 -11.45 -11.28
C GLY A 111 3.59 -11.49 -9.76
N ILE A 112 3.53 -10.35 -9.09
CA ILE A 112 3.48 -10.23 -7.62
C ILE A 112 2.28 -9.38 -7.18
N THR A 113 1.94 -9.40 -5.89
CA THR A 113 0.79 -8.68 -5.33
C THR A 113 1.17 -7.43 -4.53
N GLN A 114 0.19 -6.76 -3.90
CA GLN A 114 0.36 -5.56 -3.07
C GLN A 114 -0.69 -5.50 -1.93
N PRO A 115 -0.56 -4.57 -0.95
CA PRO A 115 -1.44 -4.52 0.21
C PRO A 115 -2.95 -4.37 -0.14
N PRO A 116 -3.86 -5.08 0.56
CA PRO A 116 -5.29 -5.14 0.22
C PRO A 116 -6.10 -3.94 0.74
N VAL A 117 -5.79 -2.73 0.29
CA VAL A 117 -6.52 -1.50 0.68
C VAL A 117 -7.81 -1.26 -0.11
N HIS A 118 -8.17 -2.16 -1.03
CA HIS A 118 -9.27 -2.00 -2.00
C HIS A 118 -10.65 -1.89 -1.33
N ALA A 119 -10.89 -2.65 -0.26
CA ALA A 119 -12.15 -2.56 0.50
C ALA A 119 -12.33 -1.18 1.17
N ILE A 120 -11.24 -0.54 1.58
CA ILE A 120 -11.25 0.83 2.13
C ILE A 120 -11.68 1.81 1.03
N ALA A 121 -11.13 1.68 -0.18
CA ALA A 121 -11.52 2.50 -1.32
C ALA A 121 -13.00 2.33 -1.68
N LEU A 122 -13.50 1.10 -1.71
CA LEU A 122 -14.92 0.81 -1.91
C LEU A 122 -15.79 1.46 -0.83
N GLN A 123 -15.40 1.40 0.45
CA GLN A 123 -16.13 2.08 1.52
C GLN A 123 -16.21 3.59 1.27
N ARG A 124 -15.11 4.24 0.85
CA ARG A 124 -15.12 5.67 0.54
C ARG A 124 -16.02 5.99 -0.67
N ILE A 125 -16.00 5.17 -1.72
CA ILE A 125 -16.92 5.31 -2.87
C ILE A 125 -18.38 5.26 -2.41
N LEU A 126 -18.74 4.26 -1.59
CA LEU A 126 -20.10 4.11 -1.05
C LEU A 126 -20.49 5.27 -0.12
N ASP A 127 -19.57 5.74 0.72
CA ASP A 127 -19.79 6.92 1.58
C ASP A 127 -20.11 8.17 0.76
N HIS A 128 -19.35 8.42 -0.31
CA HIS A 128 -19.58 9.56 -1.19
C HIS A 128 -20.85 9.37 -2.01
N SER A 129 -21.15 8.17 -2.52
CA SER A 129 -22.36 7.92 -3.30
C SER A 129 -23.64 8.16 -2.47
N ARG A 130 -23.63 7.80 -1.18
CA ARG A 130 -24.74 8.07 -0.24
C ARG A 130 -25.01 9.56 0.01
N ARG A 131 -24.00 10.42 -0.13
CA ARG A 131 -24.15 11.89 -0.02
C ARG A 131 -24.70 12.53 -1.30
N HIS A 132 -24.72 11.80 -2.41
CA HIS A 132 -25.22 12.25 -3.71
C HIS A 132 -26.63 11.71 -4.00
N GLY A 133 -27.19 12.06 -5.15
CA GLY A 133 -28.54 11.65 -5.56
C GLY A 133 -28.67 10.14 -5.84
N ARG A 134 -29.92 9.70 -6.01
CA ARG A 134 -30.28 8.28 -6.24
C ARG A 134 -29.52 7.62 -7.40
N THR A 135 -29.24 8.36 -8.47
CA THR A 135 -28.51 7.86 -9.65
C THR A 135 -27.07 7.51 -9.32
N THR A 136 -26.35 8.38 -8.61
CA THR A 136 -24.95 8.14 -8.19
C THR A 136 -24.83 6.97 -7.23
N ARG A 137 -25.82 6.81 -6.34
CA ARG A 137 -25.91 5.65 -5.46
C ARG A 137 -26.06 4.35 -6.25
N ALA A 138 -26.94 4.32 -7.24
CA ALA A 138 -27.17 3.15 -8.08
C ALA A 138 -25.90 2.70 -8.81
N VAL A 139 -25.04 3.62 -9.27
CA VAL A 139 -23.74 3.28 -9.89
C VAL A 139 -22.84 2.50 -8.94
N ALA A 140 -22.73 2.94 -7.69
CA ALA A 140 -21.88 2.27 -6.70
C ALA A 140 -22.45 0.91 -6.27
N GLU A 141 -23.78 0.80 -6.16
CA GLU A 141 -24.47 -0.46 -5.85
C GLU A 141 -24.35 -1.48 -7.00
N GLU A 142 -24.50 -1.05 -8.26
CA GLU A 142 -24.31 -1.93 -9.43
C GLU A 142 -22.86 -2.42 -9.53
N PHE A 143 -21.88 -1.56 -9.25
CA PHE A 143 -20.48 -1.96 -9.17
C PHE A 143 -20.27 -3.02 -8.07
N LEU A 144 -20.83 -2.80 -6.89
CA LEU A 144 -20.75 -3.75 -5.78
C LEU A 144 -21.32 -5.10 -6.20
N ASP A 145 -22.52 -5.14 -6.78
CA ASP A 145 -23.15 -6.38 -7.24
C ASP A 145 -22.29 -7.11 -8.28
N ARG A 146 -21.73 -6.37 -9.23
CA ARG A 146 -20.89 -6.91 -10.31
C ARG A 146 -19.54 -7.44 -9.80
N ARG A 147 -18.91 -6.74 -8.86
CA ARG A 147 -17.52 -7.00 -8.43
C ARG A 147 -17.36 -7.63 -7.06
N TRP A 148 -18.45 -7.85 -6.32
CA TRP A 148 -18.42 -8.55 -5.05
C TRP A 148 -17.70 -9.91 -5.13
N PRO A 149 -17.98 -10.79 -6.11
CA PRO A 149 -17.27 -12.08 -6.20
C PRO A 149 -15.76 -11.94 -6.40
N ASP A 150 -15.32 -10.93 -7.16
CA ASP A 150 -13.90 -10.65 -7.43
C ASP A 150 -13.18 -10.16 -6.17
N LEU A 151 -13.82 -9.28 -5.39
CA LEU A 151 -13.31 -8.79 -4.11
C LEU A 151 -13.19 -9.93 -3.09
N VAL A 152 -14.20 -10.80 -2.99
CA VAL A 152 -14.14 -11.95 -2.08
C VAL A 152 -13.06 -12.96 -2.55
N ARG A 153 -12.93 -13.20 -3.85
CA ARG A 153 -11.85 -14.03 -4.42
C ARG A 153 -10.46 -13.49 -4.08
N TRP A 154 -10.28 -12.18 -4.13
CA TRP A 154 -9.03 -11.52 -3.74
C TRP A 154 -8.69 -11.79 -2.27
N HIS A 155 -9.65 -11.58 -1.37
CA HIS A 155 -9.45 -11.85 0.05
C HIS A 155 -9.22 -13.34 0.33
N ARG A 156 -9.95 -14.22 -0.36
CA ARG A 156 -9.79 -15.67 -0.27
C ARG A 156 -8.39 -16.11 -0.71
N TRP A 157 -7.88 -15.58 -1.82
CA TRP A 157 -6.53 -15.88 -2.28
C TRP A 157 -5.49 -15.47 -1.24
N LEU A 158 -5.58 -14.27 -0.66
CA LEU A 158 -4.67 -13.84 0.42
C LEU A 158 -4.75 -14.77 1.63
N ALA A 159 -5.96 -15.11 2.07
CA ALA A 159 -6.18 -15.94 3.26
C ALA A 159 -5.68 -17.38 3.14
N HIS A 160 -5.55 -17.90 1.91
CA HIS A 160 -5.16 -19.30 1.66
C HIS A 160 -3.80 -19.42 0.98
N ALA A 161 -3.58 -18.75 -0.15
CA ALA A 161 -2.33 -18.86 -0.92
C ALA A 161 -1.16 -18.16 -0.21
N ARG A 162 -1.43 -17.09 0.56
CA ARG A 162 -0.40 -16.34 1.30
C ARG A 162 -0.36 -16.63 2.80
N ASP A 163 -1.22 -17.50 3.32
CA ASP A 163 -1.13 -18.03 4.69
C ASP A 163 -1.27 -19.57 4.71
N PRO A 164 -0.42 -20.31 3.97
CA PRO A 164 -0.55 -21.77 3.84
C PRO A 164 -0.34 -22.53 5.17
N LYS A 165 0.29 -21.88 6.16
CA LYS A 165 0.53 -22.43 7.50
C LYS A 165 -0.54 -22.02 8.52
N GLU A 166 -1.58 -21.31 8.08
CA GLU A 166 -2.68 -20.81 8.89
C GLU A 166 -2.28 -19.99 10.12
N THR A 167 -1.19 -19.25 10.00
CA THR A 167 -0.64 -18.42 11.07
C THR A 167 -1.38 -17.11 11.28
N GLY A 168 -2.25 -16.73 10.34
CA GLY A 168 -2.90 -15.42 10.31
C GLY A 168 -1.93 -14.30 9.91
N ARG A 169 -0.91 -14.59 9.10
CA ARG A 169 0.03 -13.60 8.58
C ARG A 169 0.30 -13.85 7.10
N ILE A 170 0.37 -12.77 6.32
CA ILE A 170 0.56 -12.80 4.87
C ILE A 170 2.04 -12.99 4.55
N THR A 171 2.37 -14.08 3.87
CA THR A 171 3.70 -14.36 3.33
C THR A 171 3.92 -13.59 2.02
N LEU A 172 5.03 -12.87 1.95
CA LEU A 172 5.51 -12.15 0.77
C LEU A 172 6.75 -12.86 0.21
N TYR A 173 6.80 -12.96 -1.12
CA TYR A 173 7.93 -13.51 -1.86
C TYR A 173 8.79 -12.41 -2.50
N HIS A 174 8.40 -11.16 -2.37
CA HIS A 174 9.18 -9.99 -2.79
C HIS A 174 8.89 -8.79 -1.88
N GLY A 175 9.90 -7.99 -1.53
CA GLY A 175 9.72 -6.78 -0.70
C GLY A 175 8.80 -5.73 -1.34
N TRP A 176 8.76 -5.63 -2.67
CA TRP A 176 7.78 -4.82 -3.42
C TRP A 176 6.32 -5.15 -3.07
N GLU A 177 6.01 -6.38 -2.63
CA GLU A 177 4.65 -6.76 -2.24
C GLU A 177 4.20 -6.07 -0.94
N SER A 178 5.15 -5.57 -0.14
CA SER A 178 4.81 -4.78 1.05
C SER A 178 4.45 -3.33 0.71
N GLY A 179 4.70 -2.89 -0.53
CA GLY A 179 4.69 -1.48 -0.91
C GLY A 179 5.80 -0.65 -0.25
N MET A 180 6.83 -1.31 0.33
CA MET A 180 7.91 -0.66 1.09
C MET A 180 9.29 -1.21 0.71
N ASP A 181 9.66 -1.03 -0.55
CA ASP A 181 10.69 -1.79 -1.28
C ASP A 181 12.02 -1.96 -0.51
N ASN A 182 12.65 -0.85 -0.11
CA ASN A 182 13.95 -0.84 0.58
C ASN A 182 13.80 -0.63 2.10
N SER A 183 12.65 -0.98 2.67
CA SER A 183 12.45 -0.83 4.10
C SER A 183 13.51 -1.62 4.87
N PRO A 184 14.04 -1.07 5.99
CA PRO A 184 15.00 -1.80 6.84
C PRO A 184 14.49 -3.17 7.34
N ARG A 185 13.16 -3.37 7.32
CA ARG A 185 12.48 -4.64 7.59
C ARG A 185 13.08 -5.78 6.77
N TRP A 186 13.43 -5.52 5.51
CA TRP A 186 13.81 -6.55 4.56
C TRP A 186 15.31 -6.75 4.44
N ASP A 187 16.15 -5.87 5.01
CA ASP A 187 17.60 -5.88 4.84
C ASP A 187 18.23 -7.25 5.11
N ARG A 188 17.82 -7.90 6.21
CA ARG A 188 18.39 -9.19 6.63
C ARG A 188 17.89 -10.37 5.79
N ALA A 189 16.67 -10.29 5.27
CA ALA A 189 16.12 -11.30 4.37
C ALA A 189 16.76 -11.16 2.98
N TYR A 190 16.85 -9.92 2.47
CA TYR A 190 17.57 -9.62 1.23
C TYR A 190 19.06 -9.97 1.30
N ALA A 191 19.71 -9.84 2.46
CA ALA A 191 21.11 -10.27 2.63
C ALA A 191 21.33 -11.77 2.32
N ASN A 192 20.29 -12.60 2.47
CA ASN A 192 20.32 -14.02 2.16
C ASN A 192 19.93 -14.32 0.70
N VAL A 193 19.49 -13.32 -0.07
CA VAL A 193 19.25 -13.45 -1.51
C VAL A 193 20.57 -13.25 -2.23
N ILE A 194 21.09 -14.34 -2.81
CA ILE A 194 22.34 -14.36 -3.56
C ILE A 194 22.00 -14.54 -5.05
N PRO A 195 22.04 -13.47 -5.85
CA PRO A 195 21.78 -13.58 -7.28
C PRO A 195 22.75 -14.56 -7.96
N GLY A 196 22.21 -15.44 -8.81
CA GLY A 196 23.00 -16.25 -9.73
C GLY A 196 23.32 -15.47 -11.01
N GLU A 197 23.20 -16.12 -12.17
CA GLU A 197 23.35 -15.44 -13.46
C GLU A 197 22.11 -14.57 -13.75
N LEU A 198 22.23 -13.28 -13.47
CA LEU A 198 21.17 -12.31 -13.74
C LEU A 198 21.29 -11.76 -15.18
N PRO A 199 20.24 -11.86 -16.01
CA PRO A 199 20.28 -11.26 -17.34
C PRO A 199 20.48 -9.73 -17.26
N PRO A 200 21.31 -9.15 -18.13
CA PRO A 200 21.66 -7.73 -18.08
C PRO A 200 20.41 -6.85 -18.19
N TYR A 201 20.46 -5.70 -17.51
CA TYR A 201 19.36 -4.75 -17.49
C TYR A 201 19.87 -3.32 -17.28
N GLN A 202 19.01 -2.35 -17.59
CA GLN A 202 19.21 -0.95 -17.26
C GLN A 202 18.02 -0.48 -16.44
N ARG A 203 18.32 0.23 -15.35
CA ARG A 203 17.31 0.84 -14.49
C ARG A 203 16.72 2.08 -15.14
N ALA A 204 15.41 2.15 -15.24
CA ALA A 204 14.70 3.34 -15.74
C ALA A 204 14.39 4.34 -14.61
N ASP A 205 14.31 3.89 -13.35
CA ASP A 205 13.93 4.74 -12.22
C ASP A 205 14.97 5.84 -11.93
N THR A 206 16.25 5.54 -12.15
CA THR A 206 17.38 6.48 -11.98
C THR A 206 17.48 7.52 -13.08
N ASP A 207 16.86 7.29 -14.24
CA ASP A 207 16.82 8.27 -15.32
C ASP A 207 15.80 9.38 -15.02
N VAL A 208 14.79 9.07 -14.20
CA VAL A 208 13.75 10.03 -13.76
C VAL A 208 14.13 10.70 -12.44
N VAL A 209 14.59 9.92 -11.45
CA VAL A 209 15.10 10.43 -10.16
C VAL A 209 16.62 10.24 -10.13
N THR A 210 17.33 11.30 -10.54
CA THR A 210 18.79 11.25 -10.73
C THR A 210 19.59 11.44 -9.44
N ASP A 211 18.97 11.88 -8.35
CA ASP A 211 19.59 11.99 -7.02
C ASP A 211 19.70 10.57 -6.40
N PRO A 212 20.90 9.98 -6.32
CA PRO A 212 21.06 8.61 -5.84
C PRO A 212 20.72 8.46 -4.35
N SER A 213 20.60 9.56 -3.59
CA SER A 213 20.19 9.52 -2.18
C SER A 213 18.70 9.21 -1.98
N GLN A 214 17.92 9.15 -3.06
CA GLN A 214 16.46 9.00 -3.03
C GLN A 214 15.96 7.62 -3.49
N ARG A 215 16.83 6.79 -4.07
CA ARG A 215 16.44 5.51 -4.68
C ARG A 215 17.26 4.35 -4.11
N PRO A 216 16.74 3.11 -4.19
CA PRO A 216 17.52 1.93 -3.86
C PRO A 216 18.81 1.85 -4.70
N SER A 217 19.83 1.21 -4.14
CA SER A 217 21.11 0.95 -4.79
C SER A 217 21.00 -0.10 -5.91
N ASN A 218 22.03 -0.20 -6.75
CA ASN A 218 22.09 -1.24 -7.79
C ASN A 218 22.12 -2.66 -7.17
N GLY A 219 22.84 -2.86 -6.07
CA GLY A 219 22.88 -4.17 -5.40
C GLY A 219 21.55 -4.58 -4.78
N GLU A 220 20.71 -3.62 -4.37
CA GLU A 220 19.32 -3.89 -4.01
C GLU A 220 18.50 -4.30 -5.23
N TYR A 221 18.62 -3.58 -6.36
CA TYR A 221 17.96 -3.94 -7.62
C TYR A 221 18.37 -5.32 -8.15
N ASP A 222 19.64 -5.72 -8.05
CA ASP A 222 20.09 -7.05 -8.45
C ASP A 222 19.33 -8.16 -7.71
N ARG A 223 19.06 -7.96 -6.42
CA ARG A 223 18.25 -8.90 -5.62
C ARG A 223 16.78 -8.86 -6.01
N TYR A 224 16.23 -7.68 -6.27
CA TYR A 224 14.85 -7.55 -6.73
C TYR A 224 14.63 -8.31 -8.03
N LEU A 225 15.49 -8.07 -9.03
CA LEU A 225 15.40 -8.72 -10.33
C LEU A 225 15.75 -10.21 -10.27
N TRP A 226 16.59 -10.65 -9.33
CA TRP A 226 16.84 -12.06 -9.10
C TRP A 226 15.59 -12.81 -8.63
N LEU A 227 14.83 -12.22 -7.69
CA LEU A 227 13.58 -12.82 -7.23
C LEU A 227 12.56 -12.97 -8.38
N LEU A 228 12.57 -12.07 -9.37
CA LEU A 228 11.76 -12.25 -10.58
C LEU A 228 12.19 -13.50 -11.37
N GLU A 229 13.48 -13.80 -11.49
CA GLU A 229 13.95 -15.00 -12.18
C GLU A 229 13.54 -16.29 -11.44
N GLU A 230 13.56 -16.28 -10.11
CA GLU A 230 13.06 -17.39 -9.28
C GLU A 230 11.55 -17.61 -9.51
N MET A 231 10.76 -16.53 -9.53
CA MET A 231 9.32 -16.61 -9.82
C MET A 231 9.03 -17.13 -11.23
N ARG A 232 9.80 -16.68 -12.22
CA ARG A 232 9.70 -17.15 -13.61
C ARG A 232 10.02 -18.64 -13.73
N THR A 233 11.02 -19.11 -12.99
CA THR A 233 11.37 -20.54 -12.91
C THR A 233 10.24 -21.35 -12.28
N ALA A 234 9.61 -20.84 -11.23
CA ALA A 234 8.41 -21.40 -10.62
C ALA A 234 7.14 -21.19 -11.44
N ARG A 235 7.22 -20.51 -12.60
CA ARG A 235 6.09 -20.12 -13.46
C ARG A 235 4.97 -19.38 -12.72
N TYR A 236 5.32 -18.65 -11.66
CA TYR A 236 4.38 -17.96 -10.77
C TYR A 236 3.32 -18.87 -10.14
N ASP A 237 3.60 -20.17 -9.99
CA ASP A 237 2.70 -21.11 -9.32
C ASP A 237 2.77 -20.93 -7.80
N ASP A 238 1.62 -20.63 -7.16
CA ASP A 238 1.53 -20.31 -5.73
C ASP A 238 2.17 -21.39 -4.83
N TYR A 239 2.04 -22.67 -5.19
CA TYR A 239 2.61 -23.78 -4.42
C TYR A 239 4.13 -23.89 -4.63
N GLN A 240 4.60 -23.72 -5.87
CA GLN A 240 6.03 -23.79 -6.20
C GLN A 240 6.83 -22.61 -5.64
N LEU A 241 6.22 -21.44 -5.46
CA LEU A 241 6.88 -20.27 -4.86
C LEU A 241 7.37 -20.57 -3.43
N ALA A 242 6.58 -21.30 -2.65
CA ALA A 242 6.92 -21.64 -1.25
C ALA A 242 8.23 -22.42 -1.13
N SER A 243 8.59 -23.24 -2.13
CA SER A 243 9.87 -23.98 -2.16
C SER A 243 10.97 -23.25 -2.92
N THR A 244 10.64 -22.49 -3.95
CA THR A 244 11.62 -21.93 -4.90
C THR A 244 12.22 -20.61 -4.43
N MET A 245 11.45 -19.75 -3.77
CA MET A 245 11.83 -18.36 -3.53
C MET A 245 12.89 -18.20 -2.43
N SER A 246 14.01 -17.52 -2.70
CA SER A 246 15.04 -17.22 -1.70
C SER A 246 14.58 -16.20 -0.65
N PHE A 247 13.57 -15.40 -0.99
CA PHE A 247 12.92 -14.45 -0.08
C PHE A 247 11.53 -14.93 0.27
N ALA A 248 11.24 -15.09 1.56
CA ALA A 248 9.90 -15.40 2.05
C ALA A 248 9.74 -14.84 3.48
N VAL A 249 8.91 -13.81 3.63
CA VAL A 249 8.68 -13.11 4.91
C VAL A 249 7.20 -12.98 5.21
N GLU A 250 6.79 -13.16 6.45
CA GLU A 250 5.43 -12.83 6.89
C GLU A 250 5.40 -11.33 7.24
N ASP A 251 4.67 -10.55 6.45
CA ASP A 251 4.56 -9.10 6.60
C ASP A 251 3.42 -8.74 7.55
N VAL A 252 3.76 -8.17 8.71
CA VAL A 252 2.77 -7.86 9.73
C VAL A 252 1.91 -6.64 9.39
N PHE A 253 2.44 -5.69 8.60
CA PHE A 253 1.72 -4.49 8.19
C PHE A 253 0.65 -4.81 7.14
N VAL A 254 1.00 -5.62 6.13
CA VAL A 254 0.06 -6.14 5.14
C VAL A 254 -1.00 -7.02 5.82
N SER A 255 -0.60 -7.84 6.79
CA SER A 255 -1.54 -8.66 7.58
C SER A 255 -2.55 -7.81 8.36
N ALA A 256 -2.12 -6.69 8.95
CA ALA A 256 -3.03 -5.77 9.64
C ALA A 256 -3.97 -5.04 8.67
N ILE A 257 -3.46 -4.61 7.51
CA ILE A 257 -4.30 -4.05 6.44
C ILE A 257 -5.32 -5.08 5.97
N PHE A 258 -4.93 -6.34 5.80
CA PHE A 258 -5.85 -7.40 5.40
C PHE A 258 -6.94 -7.66 6.44
N SER A 259 -6.58 -7.73 7.72
CA SER A 259 -7.56 -7.83 8.81
C SER A 259 -8.58 -6.69 8.78
N LEU A 260 -8.09 -5.45 8.64
CA LEU A 260 -8.92 -4.25 8.53
C LEU A 260 -9.81 -4.28 7.28
N ALA A 261 -9.27 -4.67 6.12
CA ALA A 261 -10.01 -4.74 4.87
C ALA A 261 -11.09 -5.82 4.89
N CYS A 262 -10.82 -6.97 5.52
CA CYS A 262 -11.82 -8.02 5.75
C CYS A 262 -12.99 -7.51 6.58
N GLU A 263 -12.72 -6.80 7.67
CA GLU A 263 -13.77 -6.20 8.51
C GLU A 263 -14.58 -5.15 7.74
N VAL A 264 -13.91 -4.30 6.95
CA VAL A 264 -14.57 -3.29 6.12
C VAL A 264 -15.48 -3.95 5.07
N LEU A 265 -14.98 -4.97 4.36
CA LEU A 265 -15.76 -5.64 3.33
C LEU A 265 -16.90 -6.48 3.92
N ALA A 266 -16.73 -7.08 5.10
CA ALA A 266 -17.79 -7.79 5.82
C ALA A 266 -18.93 -6.83 6.18
N ASN A 267 -18.61 -5.66 6.74
CA ASN A 267 -19.61 -4.64 7.08
C ASN A 267 -20.37 -4.14 5.83
N ILE A 268 -19.67 -3.90 4.72
CA ILE A 268 -20.30 -3.56 3.44
C ILE A 268 -21.25 -4.69 3.00
N GLY A 269 -20.82 -5.94 3.12
CA GLY A 269 -21.64 -7.10 2.79
C GLY A 269 -22.91 -7.20 3.62
N GLU A 270 -22.84 -6.91 4.92
CA GLU A 270 -24.01 -6.84 5.80
C GLU A 270 -24.95 -5.68 5.41
N GLU A 271 -24.41 -4.48 5.19
CA GLU A 271 -25.17 -3.29 4.81
C GLU A 271 -25.93 -3.47 3.49
N HIS A 272 -25.35 -4.22 2.55
CA HIS A 272 -25.88 -4.42 1.19
C HIS A 272 -26.47 -5.82 0.96
N SER A 273 -26.66 -6.63 2.00
CA SER A 273 -27.28 -7.96 1.92
C SER A 273 -26.57 -8.92 0.95
N MET A 274 -25.25 -8.87 0.93
CA MET A 274 -24.40 -9.81 0.19
C MET A 274 -24.49 -11.23 0.80
N PRO A 275 -24.05 -12.29 0.09
CA PRO A 275 -24.16 -13.65 0.58
C PRO A 275 -23.58 -13.86 1.98
N ASN A 276 -24.42 -14.35 2.91
CA ASN A 276 -24.04 -14.58 4.31
C ASN A 276 -22.79 -15.48 4.49
N ALA A 277 -22.55 -16.39 3.54
CA ALA A 277 -21.36 -17.24 3.57
C ALA A 277 -20.08 -16.42 3.36
N ASP A 278 -20.07 -15.49 2.42
CA ASP A 278 -18.92 -14.62 2.16
C ASP A 278 -18.67 -13.69 3.35
N VAL A 279 -19.73 -13.08 3.91
CA VAL A 279 -19.64 -12.22 5.09
C VAL A 279 -19.04 -12.97 6.29
N ARG A 280 -19.48 -14.21 6.52
CA ARG A 280 -18.92 -15.06 7.60
C ARG A 280 -17.44 -15.36 7.36
N ASP A 281 -17.05 -15.70 6.14
CA ASP A 281 -15.66 -15.99 5.80
C ASP A 281 -14.79 -14.73 5.99
N LEU A 282 -15.28 -13.55 5.58
CA LEU A 282 -14.59 -12.27 5.77
C LEU A 282 -14.38 -11.94 7.25
N HIS A 283 -15.40 -12.12 8.10
CA HIS A 283 -15.24 -11.95 9.56
C HIS A 283 -14.22 -12.95 10.15
N ALA A 284 -14.27 -14.21 9.70
CA ALA A 284 -13.35 -15.24 10.16
C ALA A 284 -11.89 -14.93 9.79
N TRP A 285 -11.63 -14.50 8.56
CA TRP A 285 -10.30 -14.04 8.13
C TRP A 285 -9.88 -12.78 8.87
N GLY A 286 -10.77 -11.79 9.00
CA GLY A 286 -10.49 -10.55 9.74
C GLY A 286 -10.00 -10.82 11.15
N GLU A 287 -10.66 -11.71 11.88
CA GLU A 287 -10.26 -12.11 13.23
C GLU A 287 -9.00 -12.97 13.27
N LYS A 288 -8.85 -13.94 12.34
CA LYS A 288 -7.63 -14.77 12.23
C LYS A 288 -6.39 -13.90 12.05
N PHE A 289 -6.42 -12.96 11.13
CA PHE A 289 -5.28 -12.08 10.84
C PHE A 289 -5.05 -11.04 11.94
N ARG A 290 -6.10 -10.55 12.61
CA ARG A 290 -5.96 -9.72 13.81
C ARG A 290 -5.17 -10.46 14.89
N LYS A 291 -5.51 -11.72 15.17
CA LYS A 291 -4.78 -12.57 16.13
C LYS A 291 -3.34 -12.82 15.68
N GLY A 292 -3.13 -13.10 14.39
CA GLY A 292 -1.81 -13.30 13.81
C GLY A 292 -0.90 -12.08 13.96
N VAL A 293 -1.43 -10.87 13.77
CA VAL A 293 -0.72 -9.59 14.02
C VAL A 293 -0.37 -9.45 15.50
N VAL A 294 -1.33 -9.64 16.40
CA VAL A 294 -1.11 -9.54 17.86
C VAL A 294 -0.06 -10.54 18.34
N ALA A 295 -0.03 -11.75 17.79
CA ALA A 295 0.96 -12.78 18.13
C ALA A 295 2.41 -12.36 17.84
N THR A 296 2.63 -11.39 16.94
CA THR A 296 3.98 -10.85 16.66
C THR A 296 4.45 -9.85 17.71
N THR A 297 3.56 -9.32 18.54
CA THR A 297 3.82 -8.10 19.30
C THR A 297 4.70 -8.33 20.51
N ASP A 298 5.56 -7.37 20.83
CA ASP A 298 6.26 -7.34 22.11
C ASP A 298 5.24 -7.06 23.24
N PRO A 299 5.12 -7.92 24.27
CA PRO A 299 4.06 -7.78 25.28
C PRO A 299 4.10 -6.47 26.07
N ARG A 300 5.27 -5.81 26.16
CA ARG A 300 5.45 -4.58 26.92
C ARG A 300 5.12 -3.33 26.10
N SER A 301 5.64 -3.27 24.88
CA SER A 301 5.52 -2.09 24.00
C SER A 301 4.33 -2.17 23.05
N GLY A 302 3.80 -3.36 22.78
CA GLY A 302 2.81 -3.62 21.74
C GLY A 302 3.39 -3.60 20.32
N ALA A 303 4.70 -3.38 20.16
CA ALA A 303 5.35 -3.27 18.85
C ALA A 303 5.29 -4.59 18.07
N ALA A 304 4.74 -4.55 16.87
CA ALA A 304 4.69 -5.69 15.96
C ALA A 304 6.05 -5.99 15.30
N ARG A 305 6.24 -7.24 14.89
CA ARG A 305 7.46 -7.75 14.24
C ARG A 305 7.07 -8.52 12.98
N ASP A 306 7.83 -8.35 11.91
CA ASP A 306 7.74 -9.23 10.73
C ASP A 306 8.44 -10.57 11.05
N PHE A 307 8.27 -11.59 10.21
CA PHE A 307 8.93 -12.89 10.40
C PHE A 307 9.64 -13.36 9.13
N ASP A 308 10.90 -13.73 9.23
CA ASP A 308 11.69 -14.32 8.15
C ASP A 308 11.47 -15.83 8.16
N THR A 309 10.70 -16.36 7.21
CA THR A 309 10.33 -17.79 7.17
C THR A 309 11.49 -18.68 6.72
N ARG A 310 12.48 -18.12 6.02
CA ARG A 310 13.67 -18.86 5.55
C ARG A 310 14.68 -19.01 6.67
N ALA A 311 14.82 -17.98 7.50
CA ALA A 311 15.74 -17.98 8.64
C ALA A 311 15.06 -18.31 9.98
N ASP A 312 13.75 -18.61 9.97
CA ASP A 312 12.94 -18.94 11.16
C ASP A 312 13.13 -17.96 12.33
N ARG A 313 13.03 -16.66 12.04
CA ARG A 313 13.33 -15.61 13.02
C ARG A 313 12.44 -14.38 12.90
N TRP A 314 12.14 -13.78 14.04
CA TRP A 314 11.51 -12.47 14.09
C TRP A 314 12.44 -11.37 13.53
N ILE A 315 11.85 -10.47 12.76
CA ILE A 315 12.45 -9.25 12.25
C ILE A 315 11.95 -8.10 13.14
N SER A 316 12.88 -7.49 13.88
CA SER A 316 12.59 -6.35 14.74
C SER A 316 13.32 -5.12 14.22
N THR A 317 12.55 -4.14 13.74
CA THR A 317 13.05 -2.87 13.19
C THR A 317 12.21 -1.71 13.68
N GLU A 318 12.82 -0.54 13.87
CA GLU A 318 12.12 0.68 14.27
C GLU A 318 11.55 1.41 13.04
N THR A 319 10.56 0.78 12.40
CA THR A 319 9.85 1.30 11.22
C THR A 319 8.37 1.46 11.51
N LEU A 320 7.64 2.17 10.63
CA LEU A 320 6.20 2.41 10.79
C LEU A 320 5.38 1.10 10.92
N ALA A 321 5.89 -0.01 10.38
CA ALA A 321 5.23 -1.31 10.41
C ALA A 321 5.03 -1.86 11.83
N MET A 322 5.82 -1.42 12.81
CA MET A 322 5.64 -1.81 14.21
C MET A 322 4.27 -1.38 14.78
N PHE A 323 3.63 -0.40 14.14
CA PHE A 323 2.31 0.13 14.51
C PHE A 323 1.15 -0.57 13.82
N ALA A 324 1.39 -1.67 13.09
CA ALA A 324 0.36 -2.50 12.47
C ALA A 324 -0.84 -2.80 13.40
N PRO A 325 -0.67 -3.13 14.71
CA PRO A 325 -1.80 -3.39 15.59
C PRO A 325 -2.72 -2.18 15.85
N LEU A 326 -2.23 -0.95 15.63
CA LEU A 326 -3.08 0.24 15.74
C LEU A 326 -4.12 0.30 14.62
N LEU A 327 -3.84 -0.33 13.47
CA LEU A 327 -4.77 -0.41 12.32
C LEU A 327 -5.89 -1.42 12.57
N CYS A 328 -5.56 -2.65 12.99
CA CYS A 328 -6.51 -3.76 13.10
C CYS A 328 -7.04 -4.01 14.53
N GLY A 329 -6.45 -3.39 15.55
CA GLY A 329 -6.78 -3.64 16.96
C GLY A 329 -6.33 -5.01 17.47
N GLY A 330 -6.89 -5.43 18.61
CA GLY A 330 -6.65 -6.74 19.24
C GLY A 330 -5.59 -6.75 20.36
N LEU A 331 -4.83 -5.67 20.53
CA LEU A 331 -3.91 -5.52 21.66
C LEU A 331 -4.65 -5.39 23.00
N SER A 332 -3.96 -5.76 24.08
CA SER A 332 -4.40 -5.37 25.43
C SER A 332 -4.37 -3.84 25.58
N ARG A 333 -5.24 -3.29 26.43
CA ARG A 333 -5.34 -1.84 26.66
C ARG A 333 -3.99 -1.20 27.06
N ASP A 334 -3.19 -1.91 27.84
CA ASP A 334 -1.89 -1.40 28.31
C ASP A 334 -0.81 -1.46 27.21
N ALA A 335 -0.80 -2.52 26.39
CA ALA A 335 0.10 -2.62 25.25
C ALA A 335 -0.26 -1.59 24.17
N GLU A 336 -1.54 -1.40 23.85
CA GLU A 336 -2.00 -0.38 22.89
C GLU A 336 -1.67 1.03 23.36
N ARG A 337 -1.88 1.34 24.65
CA ARG A 337 -1.49 2.63 25.24
C ARG A 337 0.03 2.85 25.15
N SER A 338 0.82 1.79 25.34
CA SER A 338 2.27 1.87 25.22
C SER A 338 2.71 2.08 23.78
N LEU A 339 2.07 1.40 22.84
CA LEU A 339 2.34 1.54 21.41
C LEU A 339 1.99 2.95 20.90
N LEU A 340 0.85 3.50 21.33
CA LEU A 340 0.46 4.90 21.04
C LEU A 340 1.47 5.90 21.61
N ARG A 341 1.98 5.69 22.83
CA ARG A 341 3.05 6.54 23.40
C ARG A 341 4.34 6.49 22.58
N ILE A 342 4.65 5.37 21.93
CA ILE A 342 5.80 5.26 21.03
C ILE A 342 5.51 6.00 19.72
N PHE A 343 4.31 5.83 19.14
CA PHE A 343 3.87 6.52 17.92
C PHE A 343 3.92 8.04 18.07
N GLU A 344 3.41 8.55 19.18
CA GLU A 344 3.33 9.99 19.51
C GLU A 344 4.64 10.53 20.13
N GLY A 345 5.56 9.65 20.48
CA GLY A 345 6.75 9.97 21.26
C GLY A 345 7.94 10.47 20.41
N PRO A 346 9.08 10.74 21.06
CA PRO A 346 10.27 11.32 20.42
C PRO A 346 10.98 10.39 19.44
N ARG A 347 10.52 9.14 19.29
CA ARG A 347 11.05 8.21 18.28
C ARG A 347 10.31 8.30 16.93
N PHE A 348 9.12 8.89 16.90
CA PHE A 348 8.28 9.02 15.71
C PHE A 348 7.67 10.42 15.67
N CYS A 349 6.34 10.56 15.72
CA CYS A 349 5.65 11.83 15.43
C CYS A 349 6.05 12.98 16.37
N GLY A 350 6.52 12.68 17.59
CA GLY A 350 6.96 13.67 18.56
C GLY A 350 8.47 13.95 18.56
N HIS A 351 9.22 13.45 17.56
CA HIS A 351 10.66 13.73 17.46
C HIS A 351 10.90 15.24 17.26
N PRO A 352 11.79 15.88 18.05
CA PRO A 352 11.88 17.35 18.14
C PRO A 352 12.29 18.04 16.84
N ASP A 353 13.03 17.34 15.99
CA ASP A 353 13.54 17.91 14.73
C ASP A 353 12.59 17.73 13.54
N LEU A 354 11.46 17.03 13.70
CA LEU A 354 10.52 16.84 12.59
C LEU A 354 9.89 18.16 12.18
N ARG A 355 9.82 18.38 10.86
CA ARG A 355 9.14 19.55 10.29
C ARG A 355 7.63 19.50 10.54
N TYR A 356 7.07 18.30 10.47
CA TYR A 356 5.65 17.99 10.63
C TYR A 356 5.50 16.82 11.59
N ALA A 357 4.52 16.86 12.50
CA ALA A 357 4.26 15.80 13.48
C ALA A 357 3.56 14.59 12.83
N LEU A 358 4.23 13.99 11.83
CA LEU A 358 3.78 12.86 11.02
C LEU A 358 4.74 11.69 11.19
N PRO A 359 4.27 10.43 11.03
CA PRO A 359 5.12 9.27 11.23
C PRO A 359 6.15 9.14 10.09
N PRO A 360 7.47 9.19 10.38
CA PRO A 360 8.48 8.81 9.40
C PRO A 360 8.44 7.31 9.14
N SER A 361 8.80 6.89 7.92
CA SER A 361 8.82 5.48 7.52
C SER A 361 9.77 4.62 8.38
N THR A 362 10.87 5.22 8.82
CA THR A 362 11.83 4.66 9.78
C THR A 362 12.08 5.70 10.88
N SER A 363 12.15 5.26 12.13
CA SER A 363 12.39 6.14 13.28
C SER A 363 13.68 6.96 13.10
N PRO A 364 13.68 8.29 13.33
CA PRO A 364 14.87 9.13 13.17
C PRO A 364 16.03 8.78 14.10
N VAL A 365 15.76 8.08 15.21
CA VAL A 365 16.79 7.60 16.16
C VAL A 365 17.32 6.21 15.82
N SER A 366 16.76 5.55 14.80
CA SER A 366 17.22 4.25 14.32
C SER A 366 18.53 4.40 13.56
N LYS A 367 19.47 3.46 13.75
CA LYS A 367 20.70 3.39 12.94
C LYS A 367 20.45 3.18 11.43
N TYR A 368 19.28 2.68 11.08
CA TYR A 368 18.87 2.45 9.69
C TYR A 368 18.23 3.67 9.04
N PHE A 369 18.01 4.75 9.81
CA PHE A 369 17.41 5.97 9.31
C PHE A 369 18.29 6.64 8.24
N ARG A 370 17.66 6.98 7.13
CA ARG A 370 18.20 7.77 6.03
C ARG A 370 17.11 8.77 5.63
N PRO A 371 17.31 10.08 5.85
CA PRO A 371 16.23 11.07 5.74
C PRO A 371 15.64 11.22 4.33
N ARG A 372 16.39 10.79 3.30
CA ARG A 372 16.04 10.99 1.89
C ARG A 372 15.75 9.69 1.15
N GLU A 373 16.13 8.55 1.71
CA GLU A 373 16.25 7.30 0.98
C GLU A 373 14.96 6.47 1.08
N TYR A 374 13.95 6.88 0.33
CA TYR A 374 12.74 6.08 0.06
C TYR A 374 12.02 5.61 1.35
N TRP A 375 11.97 4.31 1.67
CA TRP A 375 11.31 3.78 2.88
C TRP A 375 12.20 3.71 4.13
N ARG A 376 13.39 4.31 4.07
CA ARG A 376 14.37 4.31 5.19
C ARG A 376 14.31 5.55 6.07
N GLY A 377 13.28 6.40 5.99
CA GLY A 377 13.22 7.61 6.82
C GLY A 377 12.17 8.65 6.42
N PRO A 378 11.99 8.96 5.12
CA PRO A 378 10.99 9.92 4.67
C PRO A 378 9.58 9.74 5.24
N VAL A 379 8.83 10.84 5.25
CA VAL A 379 7.40 10.86 5.60
C VAL A 379 6.59 10.68 4.32
N TRP A 380 5.64 9.75 4.34
CA TRP A 380 4.83 9.37 3.19
C TRP A 380 3.38 9.83 3.37
N PRO A 381 2.84 10.75 2.55
CA PRO A 381 1.47 11.23 2.67
C PRO A 381 0.42 10.11 2.67
N VAL A 382 0.62 9.07 1.86
CA VAL A 382 -0.26 7.89 1.82
C VAL A 382 -0.33 7.15 3.16
N MET A 383 0.78 7.08 3.90
CA MET A 383 0.80 6.47 5.24
C MET A 383 0.13 7.36 6.27
N SER A 384 0.38 8.68 6.21
CA SER A 384 -0.32 9.66 7.06
C SER A 384 -1.83 9.57 6.86
N TRP A 385 -2.29 9.42 5.61
CA TRP A 385 -3.71 9.23 5.29
C TRP A 385 -4.24 7.91 5.85
N LEU A 386 -3.55 6.79 5.63
CA LEU A 386 -3.99 5.48 6.10
C LEU A 386 -4.12 5.43 7.63
N PHE A 387 -3.13 5.95 8.37
CA PHE A 387 -3.20 6.04 9.83
C PHE A 387 -4.29 7.01 10.29
N SER A 388 -4.43 8.17 9.65
CA SER A 388 -5.51 9.12 9.96
C SER A 388 -6.88 8.46 9.80
N TRP A 389 -7.11 7.76 8.69
CA TRP A 389 -8.37 7.08 8.40
C TRP A 389 -8.65 5.95 9.39
N ALA A 390 -7.66 5.09 9.64
CA ALA A 390 -7.79 4.00 10.60
C ALA A 390 -8.04 4.53 12.03
N PHE A 391 -7.35 5.58 12.45
CA PHE A 391 -7.54 6.17 13.79
C PHE A 391 -8.93 6.76 13.96
N ALA A 392 -9.50 7.38 12.91
CA ALA A 392 -10.89 7.84 12.94
C ALA A 392 -11.85 6.66 13.12
N ARG A 393 -11.63 5.54 12.40
CA ARG A 393 -12.41 4.30 12.55
C ARG A 393 -12.29 3.69 13.95
N ARG A 394 -11.10 3.76 14.57
CA ARG A 394 -10.87 3.31 15.96
C ARG A 394 -11.53 4.22 17.02
N GLY A 395 -12.17 5.32 16.62
CA GLY A 395 -12.77 6.30 17.52
C GLY A 395 -11.78 7.31 18.10
N TRP A 396 -10.54 7.35 17.61
CA TRP A 396 -9.51 8.30 18.05
C TRP A 396 -9.55 9.59 17.22
N ALA A 397 -10.69 10.27 17.23
CA ALA A 397 -10.98 11.41 16.36
C ALA A 397 -9.92 12.52 16.45
N GLU A 398 -9.45 12.87 17.65
CA GLU A 398 -8.41 13.90 17.83
C GLU A 398 -7.07 13.51 17.20
N ARG A 399 -6.62 12.25 17.38
CA ARG A 399 -5.39 11.75 16.76
C ARG A 399 -5.46 11.77 15.24
N ALA A 400 -6.61 11.35 14.69
CA ALA A 400 -6.86 11.41 13.25
C ALA A 400 -6.82 12.87 12.74
N LEU A 401 -7.45 13.80 13.46
CA LEU A 401 -7.46 15.22 13.09
C LEU A 401 -6.06 15.84 13.10
N ILE A 402 -5.19 15.47 14.05
CA ILE A 402 -3.80 15.94 14.08
C ILE A 402 -3.03 15.46 12.85
N LEU A 403 -3.11 14.16 12.52
CA LEU A 403 -2.46 13.60 11.34
C LEU A 403 -2.96 14.25 10.04
N LYS A 404 -4.27 14.45 9.91
CA LYS A 404 -4.90 15.18 8.80
C LYS A 404 -4.37 16.61 8.70
N ALA A 405 -4.34 17.36 9.81
CA ALA A 405 -3.92 18.75 9.82
C ALA A 405 -2.44 18.90 9.42
N GLU A 406 -1.56 18.06 9.98
CA GLU A 406 -0.13 18.08 9.65
C GLU A 406 0.15 17.59 8.22
N GLY A 407 -0.62 16.60 7.74
CA GLY A 407 -0.55 16.13 6.35
C GLY A 407 -0.94 17.22 5.35
N LEU A 408 -2.03 17.95 5.61
CA LEU A 408 -2.42 19.10 4.80
C LEU A 408 -1.41 20.25 4.88
N ARG A 409 -0.79 20.48 6.05
CA ARG A 409 0.28 21.47 6.19
C ARG A 409 1.51 21.07 5.37
N GLN A 410 1.89 19.79 5.37
CA GLN A 410 3.00 19.26 4.56
C GLN A 410 2.73 19.42 3.06
N ALA A 411 1.54 19.04 2.60
CA ALA A 411 1.16 19.10 1.19
C ALA A 411 0.80 20.50 0.69
N SER A 412 0.81 21.53 1.55
CA SER A 412 0.40 22.89 1.17
C SER A 412 1.34 23.58 0.18
N ASP A 413 2.54 23.04 -0.03
CA ASP A 413 3.46 23.48 -1.08
C ASP A 413 2.94 23.17 -2.51
N GLY A 414 1.97 22.27 -2.64
CA GLY A 414 1.36 21.87 -3.90
C GLY A 414 2.28 21.07 -4.82
N SER A 415 3.38 20.51 -4.32
CA SER A 415 4.27 19.65 -5.12
C SER A 415 3.65 18.27 -5.36
N PHE A 416 2.82 17.81 -4.43
CA PHE A 416 2.26 16.46 -4.38
C PHE A 416 3.36 15.39 -4.50
N ALA A 417 4.44 15.57 -3.76
CA ALA A 417 5.55 14.64 -3.74
C ALA A 417 5.14 13.23 -3.27
N GLU A 418 5.88 12.23 -3.73
CA GLU A 418 5.76 10.83 -3.32
C GLU A 418 6.04 10.67 -1.83
N TYR A 419 7.10 11.34 -1.34
CA TYR A 419 7.47 11.43 0.07
C TYR A 419 8.23 12.73 0.35
N TYR A 420 8.37 13.07 1.62
CA TYR A 420 9.02 14.31 2.07
C TYR A 420 10.16 14.01 3.04
N GLU A 421 11.23 14.79 2.92
CA GLU A 421 12.33 14.77 3.87
C GLU A 421 11.82 15.21 5.27
N PRO A 422 12.05 14.43 6.34
CA PRO A 422 11.34 14.55 7.60
C PRO A 422 11.67 15.82 8.41
N PHE A 423 12.85 16.42 8.24
CA PHE A 423 13.33 17.53 9.07
C PHE A 423 13.17 18.91 8.40
N THR A 424 13.34 18.94 7.08
CA THR A 424 13.28 20.13 6.24
C THR A 424 11.91 20.29 5.59
N GLY A 425 11.19 19.18 5.38
CA GLY A 425 9.96 19.16 4.60
C GLY A 425 10.20 19.28 3.09
N ALA A 426 11.42 19.04 2.60
CA ALA A 426 11.70 19.08 1.17
C ALA A 426 10.93 17.96 0.44
N PRO A 427 10.26 18.25 -0.69
CA PRO A 427 9.61 17.24 -1.51
C PRO A 427 10.65 16.36 -2.19
N LEU A 428 10.45 15.03 -2.16
CA LEU A 428 11.35 14.02 -2.72
C LEU A 428 10.58 12.97 -3.55
N GLY A 429 11.32 12.12 -4.26
CA GLY A 429 10.75 11.08 -5.12
C GLY A 429 10.06 11.68 -6.35
N SER A 430 9.00 11.01 -6.83
CA SER A 430 8.18 11.59 -7.89
C SER A 430 7.40 12.81 -7.40
N MET A 431 7.42 13.89 -8.17
CA MET A 431 6.43 14.96 -8.00
C MET A 431 5.14 14.55 -8.69
N GLN A 432 4.03 15.21 -8.33
CA GLN A 432 2.73 14.93 -8.92
C GLN A 432 2.26 13.47 -8.74
N GLN A 433 2.58 12.88 -7.59
CA GLN A 433 2.18 11.52 -7.24
C GLN A 433 0.67 11.47 -6.95
N SER A 434 -0.03 10.57 -7.66
CA SER A 434 -1.50 10.50 -7.67
C SER A 434 -2.09 10.25 -6.28
N TRP A 435 -1.50 9.36 -5.47
CA TRP A 435 -2.02 9.07 -4.13
C TRP A 435 -1.91 10.24 -3.13
N THR A 436 -1.05 11.23 -3.40
CA THR A 436 -0.76 12.35 -2.50
C THR A 436 -1.82 13.40 -2.78
N ALA A 437 -2.11 13.64 -4.06
CA ALA A 437 -3.29 14.39 -4.49
C ALA A 437 -4.58 13.75 -3.96
N ALA A 438 -4.71 12.42 -4.04
CA ALA A 438 -5.89 11.72 -3.54
C ALA A 438 -6.07 11.87 -2.01
N SER A 439 -4.99 11.74 -1.25
CA SER A 439 -4.99 11.95 0.22
C SER A 439 -5.46 13.37 0.57
N VAL A 440 -4.97 14.37 -0.17
CA VAL A 440 -5.39 15.77 -0.01
C VAL A 440 -6.87 15.95 -0.35
N LEU A 441 -7.37 15.34 -1.43
CA LEU A 441 -8.77 15.45 -1.83
C LEU A 441 -9.72 14.84 -0.80
N ASP A 442 -9.40 13.66 -0.27
CA ASP A 442 -10.23 13.02 0.77
C ASP A 442 -10.15 13.75 2.12
N TRP A 443 -9.02 14.38 2.46
CA TRP A 443 -8.96 15.23 3.64
C TRP A 443 -9.75 16.53 3.48
N LEU A 444 -9.85 17.12 2.28
CA LEU A 444 -10.53 18.40 2.07
C LEU A 444 -12.00 18.26 1.68
N GLY A 445 -12.43 17.10 1.17
CA GLY A 445 -13.82 16.74 0.87
C GLY A 445 -14.54 16.05 2.03
#